data_AF-A0A199W2Y5-F1
#
_entry.id   AF-A0A199W2Y5-F1
#
_cell.length_a   1.000
_cell.length_b   1.000
_cell.length_c   1.000
_cell.angle_alpha   90.00
_cell.angle_beta   90.00
_cell.angle_gamma   90.00
#
_symmetry.space_group_name_H-M   'P 1'
#
loop_
_entity.id
_entity.type
_entity.pdbx_description
1 polymer ?
#
loop_
_entity_poly.entity_id
_entity_poly.type
_entity_poly.pdbx_seq_one_letter_code
_entity_poly.pdbx_strand_id
1 'polypeptide(L)'
;MYKVYGSCQESYRLNAEGNINVPPVAIDEYCNGPCLIETKLVLECVNDILYNFKFHNGASIHDARFALYRGCGHTDKRGDFNVLDHLGEEDYYDDYFGNGNKLANPIHLLIFLSCALLLWGY
;
A
#
# COMPACT_ATOMS: atom_id res chain seq x y z
N MET A 1 -7.81 1.03 -28.11
CA MET A 1 -8.06 1.76 -26.85
C MET A 1 -8.29 0.71 -25.77
N TYR A 2 -7.31 0.50 -24.87
CA TYR A 2 -7.46 -0.46 -23.78
C TYR A 2 -8.34 0.21 -22.71
N LYS A 3 -9.53 -0.32 -22.48
CA LYS A 3 -10.45 0.20 -21.46
C LYS A 3 -10.00 -0.41 -20.14
N VAL A 4 -9.10 0.29 -19.44
CA VAL A 4 -8.61 -0.20 -18.13
C VAL A 4 -9.79 -0.39 -17.20
N TYR A 5 -10.66 0.61 -17.11
CA TYR A 5 -11.87 0.53 -16.29
C TYR A 5 -12.90 -0.45 -16.87
N GLY A 6 -13.30 -1.43 -16.05
CA GLY A 6 -14.35 -2.38 -16.38
C GLY A 6 -13.86 -3.72 -16.91
N SER A 7 -12.54 -3.95 -16.95
CA SER A 7 -11.95 -5.23 -17.35
C SER A 7 -11.74 -6.17 -16.15
N CYS A 8 -11.77 -5.62 -14.94
CA CYS A 8 -11.73 -6.36 -13.70
C CYS A 8 -13.10 -6.89 -13.33
N GLN A 9 -13.17 -8.18 -12.99
CA GLN A 9 -14.37 -8.80 -12.44
C GLN A 9 -14.79 -8.08 -11.15
N GLU A 10 -16.05 -7.67 -11.08
CA GLU A 10 -16.56 -6.81 -9.99
C GLU A 10 -16.34 -7.40 -8.60
N SER A 11 -16.44 -8.72 -8.46
CA SER A 11 -16.24 -9.41 -7.18
C SER A 11 -14.82 -9.31 -6.62
N TYR A 12 -13.83 -8.99 -7.46
CA TYR A 12 -12.42 -8.86 -7.04
C TYR A 12 -12.00 -7.41 -6.82
N ARG A 13 -12.87 -6.44 -7.17
CA ARG A 13 -12.56 -5.02 -7.02
C ARG A 13 -12.50 -4.65 -5.55
N LEU A 14 -11.55 -3.77 -5.23
CA LEU A 14 -11.56 -3.06 -3.95
C LEU A 14 -12.89 -2.30 -3.81
N ASN A 15 -13.55 -2.48 -2.69
CA ASN A 15 -14.85 -1.86 -2.39
C ASN A 15 -14.72 -0.83 -1.26
N ALA A 16 -15.81 -0.10 -0.97
CA ALA A 16 -15.84 0.91 0.09
C ALA A 16 -15.61 0.32 1.49
N GLU A 17 -15.87 -0.98 1.67
CA GLU A 17 -15.56 -1.72 2.90
C GLU A 17 -14.05 -1.91 3.12
N GLY A 18 -13.21 -1.58 2.12
CA GLY A 18 -11.75 -1.71 2.23
C GLY A 18 -11.27 -3.14 2.06
N ASN A 19 -12.03 -4.00 1.36
CA ASN A 19 -11.71 -5.41 1.16
C ASN A 19 -11.28 -5.70 -0.28
N ILE A 20 -10.30 -6.61 -0.42
CA ILE A 20 -9.81 -7.13 -1.70
C ILE A 20 -9.99 -8.66 -1.67
N ASN A 21 -11.07 -9.15 -2.27
CA ASN A 21 -11.51 -10.54 -2.15
C ASN A 21 -11.13 -11.37 -3.38
N VAL A 22 -9.85 -11.74 -3.48
CA VAL A 22 -9.33 -12.54 -4.60
C VAL A 22 -9.26 -14.01 -4.18
N PRO A 23 -10.01 -14.94 -4.81
CA PRO A 23 -9.92 -16.35 -4.47
C PRO A 23 -8.57 -16.95 -4.92
N PRO A 24 -8.07 -18.02 -4.28
CA PRO A 24 -6.77 -18.61 -4.60
C PRO A 24 -6.55 -18.94 -6.08
N VAL A 25 -7.59 -19.41 -6.76
CA VAL A 25 -7.56 -19.76 -8.19
C VAL A 25 -7.37 -18.55 -9.12
N ALA A 26 -7.70 -17.34 -8.65
CA ALA A 26 -7.66 -16.12 -9.45
C ALA A 26 -6.48 -15.21 -9.10
N ILE A 27 -5.58 -15.59 -8.19
CA ILE A 27 -4.46 -14.74 -7.75
C ILE A 27 -3.59 -14.34 -8.95
N ASP A 28 -3.20 -15.29 -9.78
CA ASP A 28 -2.30 -15.01 -10.91
C ASP A 28 -2.97 -14.17 -11.98
N GLU A 29 -4.26 -14.40 -12.25
CA GLU A 29 -5.05 -13.57 -13.17
C GLU A 29 -5.20 -12.15 -12.64
N TYR A 30 -5.52 -11.99 -11.36
CA TYR A 30 -5.67 -10.69 -10.71
C TYR A 30 -4.35 -9.90 -10.76
N CYS A 31 -3.25 -10.54 -10.34
CA CYS A 31 -1.95 -9.89 -10.18
C CYS A 31 -1.22 -9.59 -11.49
N ASN A 32 -1.51 -10.34 -12.56
CA ASN A 32 -0.93 -10.09 -13.89
C ASN A 32 -1.93 -9.41 -14.85
N GLY A 33 -3.13 -9.08 -14.37
CA GLY A 33 -4.24 -8.64 -15.17
C GLY A 33 -4.69 -7.20 -14.91
N PRO A 34 -5.82 -6.80 -15.54
CA PRO A 34 -6.35 -5.45 -15.42
C PRO A 34 -6.81 -5.10 -14.00
N CYS A 35 -7.19 -6.09 -13.18
CA CYS A 35 -7.65 -5.84 -11.81
C CYS A 35 -6.60 -5.16 -10.92
N LEU A 36 -5.34 -5.60 -10.96
CA LEU A 36 -4.28 -4.95 -10.19
C LEU A 36 -4.07 -3.51 -10.65
N ILE A 37 -4.12 -3.27 -11.97
CA ILE A 37 -3.94 -1.94 -12.57
C ILE A 37 -5.10 -1.02 -12.18
N GLU A 38 -6.35 -1.47 -12.34
CA GLU A 38 -7.55 -0.74 -11.94
C GLU A 38 -7.49 -0.36 -10.46
N THR A 39 -7.16 -1.32 -9.59
CA THR A 39 -7.13 -1.09 -8.15
C THR A 39 -6.06 -0.07 -7.76
N LYS A 40 -4.86 -0.15 -8.36
CA LYS A 40 -3.79 0.84 -8.14
C LYS A 40 -4.21 2.25 -8.57
N LEU A 41 -4.84 2.38 -9.74
CA LEU A 41 -5.32 3.68 -10.24
C LEU A 41 -6.43 4.28 -9.36
N VAL A 42 -7.35 3.46 -8.86
CA VAL A 42 -8.38 3.93 -7.92
C VAL A 42 -7.75 4.43 -6.62
N LEU A 43 -6.79 3.69 -6.07
CA LEU A 43 -6.08 4.08 -4.85
C LEU A 43 -5.25 5.36 -5.03
N GLU A 44 -4.62 5.56 -6.19
CA GLU A 44 -3.92 6.80 -6.54
C GLU A 44 -4.89 7.98 -6.65
N CYS A 45 -5.97 7.83 -7.42
CA CYS A 45 -7.00 8.85 -7.58
C CYS A 45 -7.59 9.32 -6.23
N VAL A 46 -7.93 8.38 -5.34
CA VAL A 46 -8.49 8.71 -4.02
C VAL A 46 -7.44 9.42 -3.16
N ASN A 47 -6.18 8.98 -3.19
CA ASN A 47 -5.10 9.60 -2.44
C ASN A 47 -4.83 11.06 -2.86
N ASP A 48 -4.96 11.35 -4.15
CA ASP A 48 -4.65 12.67 -4.70
C ASP A 48 -5.76 13.70 -4.44
N ILE A 49 -7.00 13.22 -4.24
CA ILE A 49 -8.18 14.08 -4.06
C ILE A 49 -8.58 14.19 -2.57
N LEU A 50 -8.49 13.10 -1.81
CA LEU A 50 -9.01 13.00 -0.45
C LEU A 50 -7.88 12.88 0.57
N TYR A 51 -7.69 13.93 1.37
CA TYR A 51 -6.72 13.94 2.46
C TYR A 51 -7.16 13.00 3.60
N ASN A 52 -6.24 12.15 4.08
CA ASN A 52 -6.47 11.19 5.18
C ASN A 52 -7.70 10.28 4.98
N PHE A 53 -7.99 9.89 3.73
CA PHE A 53 -9.08 8.96 3.44
C PHE A 53 -8.94 7.65 4.20
N LYS A 54 -10.08 7.15 4.69
CA LYS A 54 -10.22 5.84 5.34
C LYS A 54 -11.37 5.06 4.73
N PHE A 55 -11.15 3.77 4.50
CA PHE A 55 -12.22 2.82 4.18
C PHE A 55 -13.11 2.58 5.40
N HIS A 56 -14.29 1.98 5.21
CA HIS A 56 -15.20 1.71 6.32
C HIS A 56 -14.59 0.80 7.40
N ASN A 57 -13.67 -0.09 7.02
CA ASN A 57 -12.94 -0.95 7.94
C ASN A 57 -11.78 -0.24 8.67
N GLY A 58 -11.60 1.07 8.48
CA GLY A 58 -10.56 1.88 9.12
C GLY A 58 -9.20 1.87 8.41
N ALA A 59 -9.06 1.10 7.33
CA ALA A 59 -7.84 1.05 6.54
C ALA A 59 -7.57 2.38 5.82
N SER A 60 -6.29 2.77 5.77
CA SER A 60 -5.80 3.83 4.92
C SER A 60 -5.62 3.36 3.48
N ILE A 61 -5.40 4.31 2.56
CA ILE A 61 -4.94 3.99 1.20
C ILE A 61 -3.59 3.24 1.23
N HIS A 62 -2.72 3.56 2.19
CA HIS A 62 -1.43 2.89 2.34
C HIS A 62 -1.62 1.40 2.68
N ASP A 63 -2.49 1.11 3.65
CA ASP A 63 -2.80 -0.27 4.10
C ASP A 63 -3.33 -1.11 2.92
N ALA A 64 -4.21 -0.52 2.10
CA ALA A 64 -4.73 -1.18 0.90
C ALA A 64 -3.66 -1.44 -0.17
N ARG A 65 -2.74 -0.49 -0.40
CA ARG A 65 -1.59 -0.71 -1.31
C ARG A 65 -0.66 -1.80 -0.78
N PHE A 66 -0.48 -1.85 0.54
CA PHE A 66 0.34 -2.86 1.17
C PHE A 66 -0.24 -4.26 1.00
N ALA A 67 -1.54 -4.42 1.20
CA ALA A 67 -2.25 -5.68 0.94
C ALA A 67 -2.09 -6.14 -0.53
N LEU A 68 -2.16 -5.22 -1.50
CA LEU A 68 -1.89 -5.54 -2.91
C LEU A 68 -0.45 -6.02 -3.14
N TYR A 69 0.52 -5.36 -2.49
CA TYR A 69 1.93 -5.74 -2.60
C TYR A 69 2.18 -7.15 -2.05
N ARG A 70 1.68 -7.46 -0.85
CA ARG A 70 1.83 -8.80 -0.27
C ARG A 70 1.10 -9.86 -1.10
N GLY A 71 -0.16 -9.61 -1.42
CA GLY A 71 -1.00 -10.55 -2.16
C GLY A 71 -0.45 -10.85 -3.57
N CYS A 72 0.14 -9.87 -4.24
CA CYS A 72 0.74 -10.04 -5.56
C CYS A 72 2.25 -10.26 -5.58
N GLY A 73 2.90 -10.31 -4.42
CA GLY A 73 4.33 -10.52 -4.29
C GLY A 73 4.78 -11.94 -4.63
N HIS A 74 6.08 -12.17 -4.48
CA HIS A 74 6.72 -13.48 -4.71
C HIS A 74 7.14 -14.17 -3.40
N THR A 75 6.57 -13.75 -2.27
CA THR A 75 6.85 -14.34 -0.95
C THR A 75 5.86 -15.45 -0.62
N ASP A 76 6.04 -16.08 0.55
CA ASP A 76 5.07 -17.00 1.15
C ASP A 76 3.71 -16.34 1.48
N LYS A 77 3.63 -15.01 1.42
CA LYS A 77 2.41 -14.21 1.61
C LYS A 77 1.62 -13.96 0.32
N ARG A 78 2.08 -14.49 -0.83
CA ARG A 78 1.31 -14.38 -2.08
C ARG A 78 -0.10 -14.94 -1.88
N GLY A 79 -1.11 -14.19 -2.30
CA GLY A 79 -2.52 -14.48 -2.08
C GLY A 79 -3.12 -13.91 -0.79
N ASP A 80 -2.30 -13.35 0.09
CA ASP A 80 -2.77 -12.65 1.29
C ASP A 80 -3.08 -11.18 0.97
N PHE A 81 -4.37 -10.91 0.77
CA PHE A 81 -4.92 -9.57 0.51
C PHE A 81 -5.62 -8.98 1.74
N ASN A 82 -5.39 -9.53 2.93
CA ASN A 82 -6.04 -9.02 4.13
C ASN A 82 -5.49 -7.62 4.49
N VAL A 83 -6.34 -6.62 4.34
CA VAL A 83 -6.00 -5.22 4.61
C VAL A 83 -5.88 -4.94 6.11
N LEU A 84 -6.54 -5.75 6.95
CA LEU A 84 -6.63 -5.50 8.39
C LEU A 84 -5.42 -5.97 9.19
N ASP A 85 -4.63 -6.90 8.65
CA ASP A 85 -3.48 -7.47 9.37
C ASP A 85 -2.37 -6.45 9.66
N HIS A 86 -2.45 -5.25 9.08
CA HIS A 86 -1.41 -4.21 9.14
C HIS A 86 -1.93 -2.82 9.46
N LEU A 87 -3.13 -2.72 10.07
CA LEU A 87 -3.69 -1.43 10.46
C LEU A 87 -2.74 -0.69 11.42
N GLY A 88 -2.23 0.45 10.97
CA GLY A 88 -1.40 1.31 11.82
C GLY A 88 0.04 0.85 12.02
N GLU A 89 0.51 -0.13 11.25
CA GLU A 89 1.96 -0.34 11.12
C GLU A 89 2.53 0.85 10.33
N GLU A 90 3.20 1.77 11.05
CA GLU A 90 4.09 2.78 10.47
C GLU A 90 5.38 2.13 9.97
N ASP A 91 5.27 1.06 9.20
CA ASP A 91 6.45 0.38 8.68
C ASP A 91 6.92 1.09 7.41
N TYR A 92 8.12 1.63 7.53
CA TYR A 92 8.99 2.18 6.50
C TYR A 92 9.05 1.29 5.25
N TYR A 93 8.15 1.53 4.30
CA TYR A 93 8.15 0.91 2.96
C TYR A 93 8.77 1.87 1.92
N ASP A 94 10.05 2.20 2.09
CA ASP A 94 10.84 2.93 1.09
C ASP A 94 11.50 1.99 0.05
N ASP A 95 11.40 0.66 0.21
CA ASP A 95 12.30 -0.27 -0.50
C ASP A 95 11.65 -1.25 -1.52
N TYR A 96 10.50 -0.92 -2.11
CA TYR A 96 10.01 -1.70 -3.27
C TYR A 96 9.66 -0.86 -4.52
N PHE A 97 10.02 0.43 -4.50
CA PHE A 97 10.09 1.29 -5.69
C PHE A 97 11.48 1.93 -5.75
N GLY A 98 12.52 1.17 -6.07
CA GLY A 98 13.88 1.71 -6.06
C GLY A 98 14.81 1.09 -7.10
N ASN A 99 14.69 1.51 -8.36
CA ASN A 99 15.92 1.64 -9.14
C ASN A 99 16.66 2.88 -8.61
N GLY A 100 17.53 2.69 -7.63
CA GLY A 100 18.29 3.80 -7.04
C GLY A 100 18.96 3.45 -5.72
N ASN A 101 20.20 2.98 -5.82
CA ASN A 101 21.17 2.90 -4.74
C ASN A 101 21.21 4.21 -3.93
N LYS A 102 20.72 4.19 -2.68
CA LYS A 102 20.88 5.29 -1.73
C LYS A 102 21.21 4.77 -0.34
N LEU A 103 22.34 5.23 0.17
CA LEU A 103 22.73 5.10 1.57
C LEU A 103 21.66 5.75 2.46
N ALA A 104 21.26 5.03 3.51
CA ALA A 104 20.39 5.54 4.57
C ALA A 104 20.93 6.89 5.09
N ASN A 105 20.12 7.94 4.96
CA ASN A 105 20.50 9.29 5.33
C ASN A 105 20.18 9.51 6.83
N PRO A 106 21.18 9.70 7.72
CA PRO A 106 21.00 9.67 9.17
C PRO A 106 20.41 10.98 9.75
N ILE A 107 19.67 11.74 8.95
CA ILE A 107 19.17 13.07 9.30
C ILE A 107 18.31 13.03 10.57
N HIS A 108 17.48 12.00 10.75
CA HIS A 108 16.66 11.87 11.95
C HIS A 108 17.48 11.67 13.22
N LEU A 109 18.57 10.89 13.16
CA LEU A 109 19.45 10.69 14.31
C LEU A 109 20.14 12.01 14.72
N LEU A 110 20.52 12.82 13.73
CA LEU A 110 21.14 14.13 13.94
C LEU A 110 20.16 15.15 14.53
N ILE A 111 18.89 15.12 14.10
CA ILE A 111 17.84 15.98 14.66
C ILE A 111 17.51 15.57 16.11
N PHE A 112 17.42 14.28 16.40
CA PHE A 112 17.21 13.81 17.77
C PHE A 112 18.37 14.18 18.69
N LEU A 113 19.62 14.02 18.22
CA LEU A 113 20.81 14.40 18.99
C LEU A 113 20.90 15.92 19.21
N SER A 114 20.54 16.75 18.23
CA SER A 114 20.56 18.20 18.38
C SER A 114 19.48 18.69 19.37
N CYS A 115 18.27 18.12 19.31
CA CYS A 115 17.21 18.43 20.26
C CYS A 115 17.58 18.00 21.70
N ALA A 116 18.18 16.82 21.88
CA ALA A 116 18.61 16.35 23.20
C ALA A 116 19.68 17.27 23.82
N LEU A 117 20.64 17.75 23.01
CA LEU A 117 21.68 18.68 23.47
C LEU A 117 21.12 20.05 23.86
N LEU A 118 20.10 20.54 23.15
CA LEU A 118 19.44 21.81 23.47
C LEU A 118 18.59 21.75 24.75
N LEU A 119 18.00 20.58 25.04
CA LEU A 119 17.15 20.39 26.22
C LEU A 119 17.93 20.07 27.51
N TRP A 120 19.17 19.60 27.40
CA TRP A 120 20.05 19.33 28.56
C TRP A 120 21.14 20.39 28.78
N GLY A 121 21.18 21.43 27.93
CA GLY A 121 22.18 22.50 27.97
C GLY A 121 21.74 23.80 28.67
N TYR A 122 20.59 23.81 29.36
CA TYR A 122 20.09 24.96 30.13
C TYR A 122 19.72 24.56 31.56
#